data_AF-A0A6H1TT86-F1
#
_entry.id   AF-A0A6H1TT86-F1
#
_cell.length_a   1.000
_cell.length_b   1.000
_cell.length_c   1.000
_cell.angle_alpha   90.00
_cell.angle_beta   90.00
_cell.angle_gamma   90.00
#
_symmetry.space_group_name_H-M   'P 1'
#
loop_
_entity.id
_entity.type
_entity.pdbx_description
1 polymer ?
#
loop_
_entity_poly.entity_id
_entity_poly.type
_entity_poly.pdbx_seq_one_letter_code
_entity_poly.pdbx_strand_id
1 'polypeptide(L)'
;MGYKFLSAMGIAVNMAFFPFTAIAQEIPSELSEGMPYSEARELILEEGWQAPDLRPSNPLNGSEDYQEIENCSGTGVGYCRGYFVNADGDRLVVITVNGSENPDLSSWWIETEKEEF
;
A
#
# COMPACT_ATOMS: atom_id res chain seq x y z
N MET A 1 -44.97 48.07 25.24
CA MET A 1 -45.06 46.60 25.10
C MET A 1 -43.79 46.11 24.40
N GLY A 2 -42.94 45.37 25.14
CA GLY A 2 -41.97 44.37 24.69
C GLY A 2 -41.11 44.60 23.45
N TYR A 3 -39.86 45.01 23.67
CA TYR A 3 -38.72 44.69 22.81
C TYR A 3 -38.25 43.26 23.14
N LYS A 4 -38.15 42.37 22.15
CA LYS A 4 -37.18 41.26 22.15
C LYS A 4 -36.77 40.94 20.72
N PHE A 5 -35.66 41.55 20.31
CA PHE A 5 -34.77 41.00 19.30
C PHE A 5 -34.29 39.63 19.81
N LEU A 6 -34.57 38.56 19.08
CA LEU A 6 -33.86 37.28 19.19
C LEU A 6 -32.86 37.30 18.02
N SER A 7 -31.68 37.87 18.24
CA SER A 7 -30.47 37.13 18.60
C SER A 7 -30.09 36.12 17.51
N ALA A 8 -29.29 36.63 16.56
CA ALA A 8 -28.56 35.82 15.60
C ALA A 8 -27.67 34.81 16.34
N MET A 9 -27.95 33.52 16.20
CA MET A 9 -26.96 32.49 16.45
C MET A 9 -26.04 32.42 15.24
N GLY A 10 -25.02 33.28 15.22
CA GLY A 10 -23.87 33.09 14.35
C GLY A 10 -23.12 31.85 14.82
N ILE A 11 -23.11 30.80 14.01
CA ILE A 11 -22.18 29.68 14.21
C ILE A 11 -20.80 30.23 13.83
N ALA A 12 -20.02 30.63 14.83
CA ALA A 12 -18.59 30.82 14.65
C ALA A 12 -17.97 29.44 14.43
N VAL A 13 -17.93 28.99 13.17
CA VAL A 13 -17.08 27.86 12.79
C VAL A 13 -15.65 28.35 12.98
N ASN A 14 -15.06 28.05 14.15
CA ASN A 14 -13.63 28.12 14.34
C ASN A 14 -13.02 27.12 13.37
N MET A 15 -12.69 27.57 12.16
CA MET A 15 -11.81 26.86 11.24
C MET A 15 -10.43 26.80 11.89
N ALA A 16 -10.26 25.86 12.81
CA ALA A 16 -8.95 25.33 13.11
C ALA A 16 -8.46 24.71 11.80
N PHE A 17 -7.64 25.46 11.06
CA PHE A 17 -6.81 24.95 10.00
C PHE A 17 -5.85 23.95 10.65
N PHE A 18 -6.29 22.71 10.82
CA PHE A 18 -5.39 21.61 11.09
C PHE A 18 -4.55 21.47 9.82
N PRO A 19 -3.24 21.76 9.85
CA PRO A 19 -2.41 21.43 8.72
C PRO A 19 -2.56 19.91 8.53
N PHE A 20 -3.11 19.50 7.39
CA PHE A 20 -2.92 18.14 6.90
C PHE A 20 -1.42 18.04 6.63
N THR A 21 -0.65 17.67 7.64
CA THR A 21 0.71 17.22 7.43
C THR A 21 0.56 15.91 6.66
N ALA A 22 0.89 15.93 5.37
CA ALA A 22 1.00 14.72 4.58
C ALA A 22 2.12 13.87 5.19
N ILE A 23 1.75 12.82 5.91
CA ILE A 23 2.69 11.81 6.40
C ILE A 23 2.79 10.81 5.26
N ALA A 24 3.89 10.83 4.52
CA ALA A 24 4.16 9.80 3.53
C ALA A 24 4.26 8.44 4.26
N GLN A 25 3.47 7.45 3.84
CA GLN A 25 3.56 6.11 4.43
C GLN A 25 4.96 5.55 4.19
N GLU A 26 5.62 5.12 5.27
CA GLU A 26 6.99 4.61 5.21
C GLU A 26 7.01 3.10 4.88
N ILE A 27 8.18 2.64 4.44
CA ILE A 27 8.45 1.22 4.21
C ILE A 27 8.65 0.55 5.59
N PRO A 28 8.09 -0.65 5.84
CA PRO A 28 8.33 -1.35 7.11
C PRO A 28 9.84 -1.55 7.35
N SER A 29 10.33 -1.11 8.51
CA SER A 29 11.76 -1.13 8.83
C SER A 29 12.34 -2.53 9.03
N GLU A 30 11.48 -3.52 9.21
CA GLU A 30 11.82 -4.92 9.47
C GLU A 30 11.98 -5.74 8.19
N LEU A 31 11.66 -5.17 7.02
CA LEU A 31 11.93 -5.83 5.74
C LEU A 31 13.43 -6.11 5.58
N SER A 32 13.74 -7.35 5.20
CA SER A 32 15.11 -7.79 4.99
C SER A 32 15.22 -8.66 3.74
N GLU A 33 16.33 -8.50 3.02
CA GLU A 33 16.65 -9.34 1.87
C GLU A 33 16.83 -10.79 2.32
N GLY A 34 16.20 -11.73 1.60
CA GLY A 34 16.25 -13.16 1.86
C GLY A 34 15.22 -13.67 2.87
N MET A 35 14.37 -12.80 3.44
CA MET A 35 13.26 -13.27 4.29
C MET A 35 12.15 -13.92 3.46
N PRO A 36 11.38 -14.88 4.01
CA PRO A 36 10.23 -15.43 3.32
C PRO A 36 9.26 -14.33 2.87
N TYR A 37 8.81 -14.37 1.62
CA TYR A 37 7.92 -13.35 1.10
C TYR A 37 6.58 -13.29 1.86
N SER A 38 6.09 -14.41 2.37
CA SER A 38 4.90 -14.46 3.22
C SER A 38 5.05 -13.61 4.48
N GLU A 39 6.22 -13.63 5.13
CA GLU A 39 6.52 -12.84 6.32
C GLU A 39 6.66 -11.35 5.96
N ALA A 40 7.37 -11.05 4.86
CA ALA A 40 7.45 -9.68 4.35
C ALA A 40 6.07 -9.08 4.05
N ARG A 41 5.19 -9.88 3.45
CA ARG A 41 3.82 -9.51 3.14
C ARG A 41 3.01 -9.16 4.39
N GLU A 42 3.15 -9.93 5.46
CA GLU A 42 2.48 -9.64 6.72
C GLU A 42 2.92 -8.28 7.28
N LEU A 43 4.23 -8.02 7.34
CA LEU A 43 4.77 -6.72 7.79
C LEU A 43 4.25 -5.55 6.95
N ILE A 44 4.19 -5.71 5.64
CA ILE A 44 3.70 -4.67 4.72
C ILE A 44 2.22 -4.37 5.00
N LEU A 45 1.39 -5.40 5.17
CA LEU A 45 -0.03 -5.25 5.45
C LEU A 45 -0.28 -4.63 6.84
N GLU A 46 0.52 -4.98 7.85
CA GLU A 46 0.43 -4.44 9.21
C GLU A 46 0.75 -2.95 9.27
N GLU A 47 1.69 -2.47 8.44
CA GLU A 47 1.99 -1.03 8.28
C GLU A 47 0.92 -0.26 7.51
N GLY A 48 -0.13 -0.93 7.04
CA GLY A 48 -1.33 -0.33 6.44
C GLY A 48 -1.31 -0.25 4.92
N TRP A 49 -0.29 -0.79 4.26
CA TRP A 49 -0.29 -0.96 2.81
C TRP A 49 -1.36 -1.98 2.39
N GLN A 50 -1.92 -1.83 1.19
CA GLN A 50 -3.00 -2.69 0.69
C GLN A 50 -2.54 -3.52 -0.50
N ALA A 51 -2.81 -4.83 -0.46
CA ALA A 51 -2.58 -5.72 -1.59
C ALA A 51 -3.69 -5.54 -2.64
N PRO A 52 -3.39 -5.05 -3.86
CA PRO A 52 -4.36 -5.03 -4.94
C PRO A 52 -4.73 -6.45 -5.37
N ASP A 53 -5.95 -6.65 -5.86
CA ASP A 53 -6.36 -7.94 -6.43
C ASP A 53 -6.03 -7.97 -7.92
N LEU A 54 -4.84 -8.47 -8.26
CA LEU A 54 -4.34 -8.60 -9.64
C LEU A 54 -4.49 -10.01 -10.19
N ARG A 55 -5.13 -10.93 -9.45
CA ARG A 55 -5.21 -12.36 -9.79
C ARG A 55 -5.56 -12.56 -11.27
N PRO A 56 -4.64 -13.10 -12.09
CA PRO A 56 -4.91 -13.32 -13.50
C PRO A 56 -5.90 -14.48 -13.65
N SER A 57 -6.63 -14.53 -14.77
CA SER A 57 -7.56 -15.63 -15.04
C SER A 57 -6.90 -17.00 -15.14
N ASN A 58 -5.59 -17.05 -15.35
CA ASN A 58 -4.78 -18.26 -15.36
C ASN A 58 -3.53 -18.03 -14.50
N PRO A 59 -3.60 -18.32 -13.18
CA PRO A 59 -2.50 -18.05 -12.25
C PRO A 59 -1.29 -18.95 -12.54
N LEU A 60 -0.11 -18.42 -12.22
CA LEU A 60 1.12 -19.20 -12.16
C LEU A 60 1.10 -20.09 -10.91
N ASN A 61 1.88 -21.16 -10.92
CA ASN A 61 1.98 -22.03 -9.74
C ASN A 61 2.50 -21.22 -8.54
N GLY A 62 1.82 -21.31 -7.39
CA GLY A 62 2.13 -20.58 -6.17
C GLY A 62 1.71 -19.11 -6.14
N SER A 63 1.15 -18.55 -7.23
CA SER A 63 0.68 -17.15 -7.26
C SER A 63 -0.75 -16.97 -6.75
N GLU A 64 -1.47 -18.07 -6.52
CA GLU A 64 -2.88 -18.06 -6.11
C GLU A 64 -3.08 -17.38 -4.73
N ASP A 65 -2.06 -17.49 -3.88
CA ASP A 65 -2.01 -16.91 -2.53
C ASP A 65 -1.52 -15.45 -2.52
N TYR A 66 -0.91 -14.97 -3.61
CA TYR A 66 -0.30 -13.64 -3.72
C TYR A 66 -0.96 -12.81 -4.83
N GLN A 67 -2.12 -12.23 -4.50
CA GLN A 67 -2.93 -11.43 -5.43
C GLN A 67 -2.25 -10.15 -5.92
N GLU A 68 -1.26 -9.66 -5.18
CA GLU A 68 -0.47 -8.47 -5.46
C GLU A 68 0.64 -8.68 -6.50
N ILE A 69 0.86 -9.92 -6.96
CA ILE A 69 1.87 -10.25 -7.97
C ILE A 69 1.39 -9.80 -9.36
N GLU A 70 2.16 -8.92 -9.98
CA GLU A 70 1.84 -8.31 -11.27
C GLU A 70 2.39 -9.14 -12.43
N ASN A 71 3.67 -9.52 -12.36
CA ASN A 71 4.34 -10.24 -13.44
C ASN A 71 5.54 -11.04 -12.94
N CYS A 72 5.80 -12.18 -13.58
CA CYS A 72 6.89 -13.08 -13.21
C CYS A 72 7.74 -13.48 -14.42
N SER A 73 9.02 -13.74 -14.17
CA SER A 73 9.91 -14.39 -15.12
C SER A 73 9.83 -15.91 -14.91
N GLY A 74 9.07 -16.61 -15.76
CA GLY A 74 8.93 -18.06 -15.72
C GLY A 74 7.53 -18.53 -15.33
N THR A 75 7.45 -19.72 -14.71
CA THR A 75 6.18 -20.44 -14.46
C THR A 75 5.74 -20.49 -12.99
N GLY A 76 6.53 -19.92 -12.08
CA GLY A 76 6.23 -19.90 -10.64
C GLY A 76 6.66 -18.59 -9.99
N VAL A 77 6.53 -18.50 -8.67
CA VAL A 77 6.70 -17.23 -7.93
C VAL A 77 8.15 -16.83 -7.57
N GLY A 78 9.13 -17.50 -8.20
CA GLY A 78 10.54 -17.42 -7.80
C GLY A 78 11.33 -16.30 -8.47
N TYR A 79 10.69 -15.51 -9.31
CA TYR A 79 11.20 -14.21 -9.76
C TYR A 79 10.01 -13.37 -10.24
N CYS A 80 9.37 -12.67 -9.32
CA CYS A 80 8.19 -11.86 -9.64
C CYS A 80 8.34 -10.44 -9.14
N ARG A 81 7.65 -9.54 -9.83
CA ARG A 81 7.34 -8.20 -9.33
C ARG A 81 5.89 -8.21 -8.83
N GLY A 82 5.70 -7.65 -7.65
CA GLY A 82 4.39 -7.33 -7.09
C GLY A 82 4.41 -5.91 -6.53
N TYR A 83 3.24 -5.42 -6.13
CA TYR A 83 3.17 -4.14 -5.45
C TYR A 83 1.99 -4.03 -4.50
N PHE A 84 2.15 -3.20 -3.47
CA PHE A 84 1.09 -2.78 -2.56
C PHE A 84 0.82 -1.29 -2.74
N VAL A 85 -0.36 -0.83 -2.37
CA VAL A 85 -0.76 0.58 -2.49
C VAL A 85 -1.05 1.21 -1.13
N ASN A 86 -0.60 2.46 -0.93
CA ASN A 86 -0.95 3.25 0.24
C ASN A 86 -2.21 4.11 0.01
N ALA A 87 -2.63 4.85 1.04
CA ALA A 87 -3.78 5.77 0.96
C ALA A 87 -3.55 6.96 0.01
N ASP A 88 -2.29 7.31 -0.26
CA ASP A 88 -1.89 8.39 -1.16
C ASP A 88 -1.78 7.92 -2.62
N GLY A 89 -1.90 6.61 -2.87
CA GLY A 89 -1.77 6.01 -4.20
C GLY A 89 -0.36 5.59 -4.59
N ASP A 90 0.64 5.77 -3.72
CA ASP A 90 2.00 5.28 -3.96
C ASP A 90 2.03 3.76 -3.98
N ARG A 91 2.98 3.21 -4.72
CA ARG A 91 3.18 1.77 -4.85
C ARG A 91 4.45 1.34 -4.12
N LEU A 92 4.33 0.50 -3.10
CA LEU A 92 5.45 -0.25 -2.56
C LEU A 92 5.68 -1.47 -3.44
N VAL A 93 6.70 -1.41 -4.27
CA VAL A 93 7.12 -2.49 -5.17
C VAL A 93 7.96 -3.49 -4.40
N VAL A 94 7.74 -4.77 -4.68
CA VAL A 94 8.50 -5.90 -4.11
C VAL A 94 8.96 -6.83 -5.23
N ILE A 95 10.17 -7.35 -5.10
CA ILE A 95 10.71 -8.39 -5.97
C ILE A 95 10.92 -9.65 -5.16
N THR A 96 10.37 -10.77 -5.64
CA THR A 96 10.58 -12.09 -5.05
C THR A 96 11.68 -12.85 -5.79
N VAL A 97 12.35 -13.79 -5.10
CA VAL A 97 13.35 -14.72 -5.68
C VAL A 97 13.18 -16.14 -5.12
N ASN A 98 13.85 -17.13 -5.73
CA ASN A 98 14.14 -18.44 -5.12
C ASN A 98 12.95 -19.28 -4.58
N GLY A 99 11.89 -19.51 -5.35
CA GLY A 99 10.88 -20.50 -4.95
C GLY A 99 9.67 -20.55 -5.85
N SER A 100 9.14 -21.74 -6.16
CA SER A 100 7.90 -21.86 -6.94
C SER A 100 6.63 -21.65 -6.13
N GLU A 101 6.72 -21.72 -4.80
CA GLU A 101 5.57 -21.64 -3.86
C GLU A 101 5.92 -20.77 -2.63
N ASN A 102 7.14 -20.93 -2.09
CA ASN A 102 7.66 -20.14 -0.97
C ASN A 102 8.88 -19.34 -1.44
N PRO A 103 8.71 -18.19 -2.10
CA PRO A 103 9.82 -17.37 -2.53
C PRO A 103 10.32 -16.47 -1.39
N ASP A 104 11.53 -15.97 -1.54
CA ASP A 104 12.15 -14.99 -0.65
C ASP A 104 11.93 -13.57 -1.19
N LEU A 105 11.89 -12.57 -0.31
CA LEU A 105 11.97 -11.16 -0.68
C LEU A 105 13.41 -10.81 -1.10
N SER A 106 13.58 -10.21 -2.27
CA SER A 106 14.90 -9.79 -2.76
C SER A 106 15.12 -8.28 -2.68
N SER A 107 14.14 -7.47 -3.06
CA SER A 107 14.27 -6.01 -3.04
C SER A 107 12.91 -5.33 -3.00
N TRP A 108 12.90 -4.07 -2.56
CA TRP A 108 11.68 -3.27 -2.44
C TRP A 108 11.96 -1.77 -2.53
N TRP A 109 11.00 -1.00 -3.06
CA TRP A 109 11.08 0.46 -3.18
C TRP A 109 9.70 1.09 -3.37
N ILE A 110 9.57 2.39 -3.13
CA ILE A 110 8.33 3.14 -3.40
C ILE A 110 8.39 3.78 -4.80
N GLU A 111 7.34 3.58 -5.58
CA GLU A 111 7.03 4.32 -6.81
C GLU A 111 5.88 5.29 -6.53
N THR A 112 6.15 6.59 -6.59
CA THR A 112 5.15 7.65 -6.51
C THR A 112 4.47 7.80 -7.88
N GLU A 113 3.14 7.93 -7.94
CA GLU A 113 2.51 8.35 -9.19
C GLU A 113 3.00 9.77 -9.52
N LYS A 114 3.73 9.93 -10.63
CA LYS A 114 4.13 11.27 -11.09
C LYS A 114 2.87 12.00 -11.51
N GLU A 115 2.57 13.13 -10.87
CA GLU A 115 1.61 14.10 -11.42
C GLU A 115 2.04 14.43 -12.86
N GLU A 116 1.28 13.94 -13.84
CA GLU A 116 1.40 14.40 -15.23
C GLU A 116 0.87 15.84 -15.27
N PHE A 117 1.80 16.81 -15.32
CA PHE A 117 1.53 18.24 -15.51
C PHE A 117 1.25 18.60 -16.97
#